data_AF-A0AAV1JFI5-F1
#
_entry.id   AF-A0AAV1JFI5-F1
#
_cell.length_a   1.000
_cell.length_b   1.000
_cell.length_c   1.000
_cell.angle_alpha   90.00
_cell.angle_beta   90.00
_cell.angle_gamma   90.00
#
_symmetry.space_group_name_H-M   'P 1'
#
loop_
_entity.id
_entity.type
_entity.pdbx_description
1 polymer ?
#
loop_
_entity_poly.entity_id
_entity_poly.type
_entity_poly.pdbx_seq_one_letter_code
_entity_poly.pdbx_strand_id
1 'polypeptide(L)'
;MEEDDPVVQEIPVYLSQSLANNLYIYQYPVRPASRDWKNSKVENLSIKPKNKLVRMEVGLDPYSDKYCSSKGEQIAVNTDGVQGFIREKEREKSRYFKSDVMDKIVYESNTTCVDTKHYAIGFLHDKELHCTPIQGIVQLRPSYSYYDKQDKRKQDKKEVDISDDEEKEPEPQQVTVKFARVETDMVKKAREKSFHTISQKVAEEPWYDALWKSAESDQAELERLKLFSATTADGSALSLKASDYIKELVPRAEEDIQQENSRKVSLQDCIKEILIEAKLMTFTELREAVRRSGVASGGDAALLTALGAAACCVRGLWTARSQDVYPRAAPVPPRLMCAARDHVLYLLTQHPYVDRRKITAAVRLPANEVLGILQTVAQLNPNTGWELILPPDISFEEKYPEIIQHQNSYWEARQRQFNEMLMGECVPKRQRKKSQRDSIGSDTMLSPKPRCNSVSEEENDRKRYKNKSSTGVGKRTRNVSGGQDM
;
A
#
# COMPACT_ATOMS: atom_id res chain seq x y z
N MET A 1 16.77 26.22 16.29
CA MET A 1 15.91 27.35 15.89
C MET A 1 16.18 27.53 14.42
N GLU A 2 15.33 26.95 13.58
CA GLU A 2 15.39 27.18 12.13
C GLU A 2 14.94 28.62 11.88
N GLU A 3 15.70 29.32 11.03
CA GLU A 3 15.55 30.73 10.70
C GLU A 3 14.14 30.99 10.11
N ASP A 4 13.49 32.04 10.57
CA ASP A 4 12.22 32.53 10.05
C ASP A 4 12.36 32.81 8.53
N ASP A 5 11.61 32.07 7.71
CA ASP A 5 11.43 32.32 6.27
C ASP A 5 10.18 33.22 6.09
N PRO A 6 10.35 34.56 6.05
CA PRO A 6 9.20 35.46 6.03
C PRO A 6 8.50 35.41 4.67
N VAL A 7 7.17 35.38 4.71
CA VAL A 7 6.34 35.45 3.50
C VAL A 7 6.62 36.75 2.75
N VAL A 8 7.22 36.64 1.56
CA VAL A 8 7.57 37.79 0.70
C VAL A 8 6.37 38.27 -0.11
N GLN A 9 5.50 37.35 -0.54
CA GLN A 9 4.36 37.66 -1.40
C GLN A 9 3.25 36.61 -1.24
N GLU A 10 2.02 37.08 -1.12
CA GLU A 10 0.80 36.26 -1.19
C GLU A 10 0.19 36.40 -2.60
N ILE A 11 -0.04 35.28 -3.27
CA ILE A 11 -0.62 35.21 -4.63
C ILE A 11 -1.93 34.42 -4.53
N PRO A 12 -3.09 35.04 -4.76
CA PRO A 12 -4.35 34.30 -4.81
C PRO A 12 -4.38 33.33 -5.99
N VAL A 13 -4.96 32.16 -5.75
CA VAL A 13 -5.09 31.09 -6.76
C VAL A 13 -6.57 30.88 -7.08
N TYR A 14 -6.93 31.08 -8.34
CA TYR A 14 -8.28 30.89 -8.85
C TYR A 14 -8.36 29.64 -9.74
N LEU A 15 -9.54 29.02 -9.80
CA LEU A 15 -9.82 27.89 -10.68
C LEU A 15 -10.85 28.29 -11.73
N SER A 16 -10.46 28.31 -13.00
CA SER A 16 -11.38 28.49 -14.13
C SER A 16 -11.81 27.12 -14.68
N GLN A 17 -13.11 26.92 -14.85
CA GLN A 17 -13.68 25.70 -15.44
C GLN A 17 -14.20 25.91 -16.88
N SER A 18 -14.16 27.14 -17.38
CA SER A 18 -14.75 27.54 -18.68
C SER A 18 -14.23 26.72 -19.86
N LEU A 19 -12.96 26.32 -19.81
CA LEU A 19 -12.29 25.55 -20.86
C LEU A 19 -11.92 24.11 -20.44
N ALA A 20 -12.36 23.64 -19.27
CA ALA A 20 -11.91 22.37 -18.70
C ALA A 20 -12.10 21.16 -19.65
N ASN A 21 -13.18 21.15 -20.44
CA ASN A 21 -13.50 20.07 -21.38
C ASN A 21 -12.90 20.26 -22.79
N ASN A 22 -12.37 21.44 -23.09
CA ASN A 22 -11.97 21.84 -24.45
C ASN A 22 -10.49 22.22 -24.56
N LEU A 23 -9.75 22.26 -23.45
CA LEU A 23 -8.35 22.67 -23.40
C LEU A 23 -7.41 21.49 -23.60
N TYR A 24 -6.61 21.54 -24.67
CA TYR A 24 -5.61 20.52 -24.99
C TYR A 24 -4.21 21.13 -25.05
N ILE A 25 -3.21 20.35 -24.63
CA ILE A 25 -1.80 20.71 -24.78
C ILE A 25 -1.22 19.95 -25.97
N TYR A 26 -0.75 20.70 -26.97
CA TYR A 26 -0.09 20.14 -28.16
C TYR A 26 1.42 20.20 -27.98
N GLN A 27 2.05 19.03 -27.90
CA GLN A 27 3.50 18.90 -27.75
C GLN A 27 4.12 18.48 -29.09
N TYR A 28 5.30 19.04 -29.40
CA TYR A 28 6.05 18.72 -30.61
C TYR A 28 7.46 18.21 -30.25
N PRO A 29 7.61 16.93 -29.88
CA PRO A 29 8.87 16.41 -29.31
C PRO A 29 10.10 16.57 -30.22
N VAL A 30 9.89 16.65 -31.53
CA VAL A 30 10.96 16.75 -32.54
C VAL A 30 11.21 18.17 -33.03
N ARG A 31 10.51 19.17 -32.50
CA ARG A 31 10.66 20.57 -32.89
C ARG A 31 11.25 21.37 -31.72
N PRO A 32 12.37 22.08 -31.93
CA PRO A 32 12.96 22.90 -30.86
C PRO A 32 12.05 24.08 -30.51
N ALA A 33 12.05 24.48 -29.24
CA ALA A 33 11.22 25.58 -28.74
C ALA A 33 11.53 26.94 -29.40
N SER A 34 12.74 27.13 -29.92
CA SER A 34 13.14 28.34 -30.65
C SER A 34 12.45 28.50 -32.00
N ARG A 35 11.85 27.45 -32.55
CA ARG A 35 11.16 27.47 -33.85
C ARG A 35 9.65 27.50 -33.64
N ASP A 36 9.09 28.68 -33.48
CA ASP A 36 7.66 28.89 -33.30
C ASP A 36 6.84 28.60 -34.57
N TRP A 37 5.52 28.57 -34.42
CA TRP A 37 4.56 28.30 -35.50
C TRP A 37 4.08 29.55 -36.24
N LYS A 38 4.60 30.75 -35.91
CA LYS A 38 4.11 32.03 -36.44
C LYS A 38 4.20 32.11 -37.97
N ASN A 39 5.30 31.62 -38.54
CA ASN A 39 5.54 31.65 -39.98
C ASN A 39 5.03 30.40 -40.71
N SER A 40 4.32 29.50 -40.03
CA SER A 40 3.84 28.24 -40.60
C SER A 40 2.37 28.37 -40.99
N LYS A 41 2.05 28.12 -42.27
CA LYS A 41 0.66 28.10 -42.74
C LYS A 41 0.03 26.75 -42.42
N VAL A 42 -0.96 26.72 -41.53
CA VAL A 42 -1.76 25.51 -41.28
C VAL A 42 -2.90 25.48 -42.29
N GLU A 43 -2.89 24.50 -43.20
CA GLU A 43 -3.86 24.37 -44.28
C GLU A 43 -5.14 23.66 -43.81
N ASN A 44 -4.99 22.65 -42.95
CA ASN A 44 -6.11 21.91 -42.39
C ASN A 44 -5.79 21.41 -40.99
N LEU A 45 -6.81 21.33 -40.14
CA LEU A 45 -6.75 20.71 -38.83
C LEU A 45 -7.97 19.80 -38.70
N SER A 46 -7.77 18.53 -38.36
CA SER A 46 -8.86 17.58 -38.15
C SER A 46 -8.72 16.95 -36.77
N ILE A 47 -9.83 16.72 -36.07
CA ILE A 47 -9.87 16.17 -34.72
C ILE A 47 -10.85 15.00 -34.62
N LYS A 48 -10.51 14.04 -33.76
CA LYS A 48 -11.36 12.97 -33.24
C LYS A 48 -11.54 13.18 -31.74
N PRO A 49 -12.62 13.85 -31.29
CA PRO A 49 -12.74 14.30 -29.90
C PRO A 49 -12.86 13.16 -28.89
N LYS A 50 -13.47 12.02 -29.24
CA LYS A 50 -13.64 10.89 -28.30
C LYS A 50 -12.32 10.15 -28.08
N ASN A 51 -11.59 9.88 -29.16
CA ASN A 51 -10.28 9.23 -29.09
C ASN A 51 -9.12 10.22 -28.89
N LYS A 52 -9.39 11.53 -28.77
CA LYS A 52 -8.40 12.59 -28.55
C LYS A 52 -7.25 12.55 -29.57
N LEU A 53 -7.59 12.34 -30.85
CA LEU A 53 -6.60 12.38 -31.94
C LEU A 53 -6.74 13.66 -32.75
N VAL A 54 -5.61 14.21 -33.14
CA VAL A 54 -5.48 15.44 -33.89
C VAL A 54 -4.57 15.18 -35.07
N ARG A 55 -4.96 15.70 -36.23
CA ARG A 55 -4.19 15.73 -37.45
C ARG A 55 -4.07 17.17 -37.92
N MET A 56 -2.86 17.62 -38.19
CA MET A 56 -2.57 18.98 -38.62
C MET A 56 -1.78 18.94 -39.92
N GLU A 57 -2.29 19.57 -40.96
CA GLU A 57 -1.61 19.73 -42.25
C GLU A 57 -0.96 21.11 -42.31
N VAL A 58 0.36 21.12 -42.47
CA VAL A 58 1.19 22.32 -42.48
C VAL A 58 1.71 22.51 -43.90
N GLY A 59 1.38 23.64 -44.51
CA GLY A 59 1.86 24.01 -45.84
C GLY A 59 3.38 24.21 -45.86
N LEU A 60 3.99 23.74 -46.95
CA LEU A 60 5.35 24.01 -47.34
C LEU A 60 5.34 25.01 -48.48
N ASP A 61 6.33 25.89 -48.52
CA ASP A 61 6.55 26.78 -49.65
C ASP A 61 7.42 26.07 -50.71
N PRO A 62 6.85 25.66 -51.86
CA PRO A 62 7.60 24.99 -52.91
C PRO A 62 8.56 25.93 -53.65
N TYR A 63 8.42 27.25 -53.49
CA TYR A 63 9.27 28.26 -54.13
C TYR A 63 10.46 28.67 -53.24
N SER A 64 10.55 28.14 -52.02
CA SER A 64 11.65 28.43 -51.11
C SER A 64 12.97 27.84 -51.61
N ASP A 65 14.07 28.58 -51.43
CA ASP A 65 15.44 28.11 -51.70
C ASP A 65 15.82 26.82 -50.94
N LYS A 66 15.07 26.47 -49.89
CA LYS A 66 15.29 25.27 -49.07
C LYS A 66 14.49 24.05 -49.56
N TYR A 67 13.66 24.22 -50.58
CA TYR A 67 12.84 23.17 -51.16
C TYR A 67 13.44 22.67 -52.47
N CYS A 68 13.47 21.36 -52.66
CA CYS A 68 13.97 20.74 -53.88
C CYS A 68 12.78 20.28 -54.74
N SER A 69 12.46 21.05 -55.79
CA SER A 69 11.29 20.79 -56.66
C SER A 69 11.29 19.38 -57.23
N SER A 70 12.42 18.93 -57.79
CA SER A 70 12.53 17.60 -58.41
C SER A 70 12.21 16.46 -57.44
N LYS A 71 12.67 16.56 -56.18
CA LYS A 71 12.35 15.57 -55.15
C LYS A 71 10.89 15.68 -54.69
N GLY A 72 10.37 16.89 -54.59
CA GLY A 72 8.97 17.16 -54.27
C GLY A 72 8.00 16.55 -55.27
N GLU A 73 8.27 16.75 -56.56
CA GLU A 73 7.53 16.16 -57.69
C GLU A 73 7.62 14.63 -57.65
N GLN A 74 8.83 14.08 -57.45
CA GLN A 74 9.01 12.62 -57.36
C GLN A 74 8.18 11.99 -56.24
N ILE A 75 8.16 12.61 -55.05
CA ILE A 75 7.35 12.13 -53.92
C ILE A 75 5.87 12.18 -54.26
N ALA A 76 5.39 13.29 -54.83
CA ALA A 76 4.00 13.45 -55.21
C ALA A 76 3.58 12.42 -56.28
N VAL A 77 4.38 12.22 -57.32
CA VAL A 77 4.13 11.22 -58.38
C VAL A 77 4.16 9.80 -57.82
N ASN A 78 5.06 9.47 -56.89
CA ASN A 78 5.07 8.15 -56.27
C ASN A 78 3.78 7.90 -55.46
N THR A 79 3.29 8.91 -54.74
CA THR A 79 2.11 8.81 -53.88
C THR A 79 0.80 8.83 -54.70
N ASP A 80 0.60 9.86 -55.52
CA ASP A 80 -0.63 10.12 -56.28
C ASP A 80 -0.63 9.55 -57.70
N GLY A 81 0.56 9.22 -58.22
CA GLY A 81 0.74 8.52 -59.50
C GLY A 81 1.05 9.41 -60.68
N VAL A 82 1.54 8.80 -61.75
CA VAL A 82 1.65 9.45 -63.05
C VAL A 82 0.25 9.66 -63.63
N GLN A 83 -0.01 10.85 -64.14
CA GLN A 83 -1.21 11.23 -64.88
C GLN A 83 -1.52 10.18 -65.97
N GLY A 84 -2.60 9.41 -65.81
CA GLY A 84 -3.13 8.51 -66.86
C GLY A 84 -4.59 8.82 -67.15
N PHE A 85 -5.13 8.51 -68.32
CA PHE A 85 -6.49 8.85 -68.79
C PHE A 85 -7.66 8.29 -67.95
N ILE A 86 -7.97 8.84 -66.76
CA ILE A 86 -9.23 8.56 -66.03
C ILE A 86 -9.91 9.89 -65.68
N ARG A 87 -11.25 9.87 -65.73
CA ARG A 87 -12.16 11.01 -65.56
C ARG A 87 -11.81 11.92 -64.37
N GLU A 88 -11.74 13.22 -64.66
CA GLU A 88 -11.17 14.30 -63.85
C GLU A 88 -11.89 14.53 -62.49
N LYS A 89 -13.22 14.38 -62.44
CA LYS A 89 -14.06 14.80 -61.30
C LYS A 89 -13.96 13.95 -60.02
N GLU A 90 -13.64 12.67 -60.12
CA GLU A 90 -13.51 11.79 -58.94
C GLU A 90 -12.07 11.72 -58.40
N ARG A 91 -11.09 12.08 -59.23
CA ARG A 91 -9.67 12.08 -58.88
C ARG A 91 -9.25 13.26 -58.03
N GLU A 92 -9.80 14.44 -58.29
CA GLU A 92 -9.42 15.66 -57.58
C GLU A 92 -9.72 15.59 -56.06
N LYS A 93 -10.70 14.77 -55.66
CA LYS A 93 -11.06 14.53 -54.25
C LYS A 93 -10.18 13.50 -53.54
N SER A 94 -9.45 12.63 -54.26
CA SER A 94 -8.68 11.52 -53.67
C SER A 94 -7.17 11.71 -53.66
N ARG A 95 -6.66 12.75 -54.34
CA ARG A 95 -5.24 13.13 -54.35
C ARG A 95 -4.75 13.54 -52.96
N TYR A 96 -3.58 13.04 -52.58
CA TYR A 96 -2.93 13.40 -51.33
C TYR A 96 -2.24 14.77 -51.44
N PHE A 97 -1.53 15.03 -52.54
CA PHE A 97 -0.90 16.30 -52.90
C PHE A 97 -1.65 16.94 -54.07
N LYS A 98 -2.28 18.09 -53.83
CA LYS A 98 -3.15 18.74 -54.83
C LYS A 98 -2.35 19.49 -55.90
N SER A 99 -1.15 19.96 -55.57
CA SER A 99 -0.30 20.80 -56.42
C SER A 99 0.73 20.04 -57.25
N ASP A 100 0.58 18.71 -57.39
CA ASP A 100 1.56 17.83 -58.07
C ASP A 100 2.98 17.82 -57.45
N VAL A 101 3.18 18.52 -56.33
CA VAL A 101 4.43 18.56 -55.55
C VAL A 101 4.13 18.34 -54.07
N MET A 102 5.15 17.97 -53.29
CA MET A 102 5.04 17.86 -51.82
C MET A 102 4.89 19.23 -51.15
N ASP A 103 3.69 19.79 -51.20
CA ASP A 103 3.32 21.12 -50.68
C ASP A 103 2.89 21.13 -49.21
N LYS A 104 2.90 19.98 -48.52
CA LYS A 104 2.51 19.90 -47.11
C LYS A 104 3.24 18.83 -46.32
N ILE A 105 3.32 19.05 -45.01
CA ILE A 105 3.71 18.07 -44.00
C ILE A 105 2.50 17.81 -43.12
N VAL A 106 2.18 16.54 -42.91
CA VAL A 106 1.11 16.12 -41.99
C VAL A 106 1.73 15.80 -40.64
N TYR A 107 1.22 16.42 -39.58
CA TYR A 107 1.47 16.01 -38.20
C TYR A 107 0.29 15.21 -37.71
N GLU A 108 0.55 14.06 -37.11
CA GLU A 108 -0.47 13.21 -36.52
C GLU A 108 -0.14 12.98 -35.05
N SER A 109 -1.18 13.04 -34.22
CA SER A 109 -1.02 12.89 -32.79
C SER A 109 -1.02 11.42 -32.40
N ASN A 110 -0.20 11.08 -31.40
CA ASN A 110 -0.43 9.89 -30.59
C ASN A 110 -1.02 10.30 -29.24
N THR A 111 -2.00 9.55 -28.76
CA THR A 111 -2.53 9.73 -27.41
C THR A 111 -1.47 9.31 -26.39
N THR A 112 -1.22 10.16 -25.40
CA THR A 112 -0.35 9.82 -24.27
C THR A 112 -1.18 9.10 -23.19
N CYS A 113 -0.66 8.01 -22.62
CA CYS A 113 -1.29 7.28 -21.51
C CYS A 113 -1.16 8.02 -20.17
N VAL A 114 -1.37 9.34 -20.14
CA VAL A 114 -1.21 10.17 -18.94
C VAL A 114 -2.60 10.57 -18.45
N ASP A 115 -2.88 10.33 -17.17
CA ASP A 115 -4.09 10.84 -16.54
C ASP A 115 -3.98 12.36 -16.39
N THR A 116 -4.86 13.10 -17.06
CA THR A 116 -4.84 14.56 -17.07
C THR A 116 -5.52 15.19 -15.87
N LYS A 117 -6.15 14.40 -15.00
CA LYS A 117 -6.87 14.91 -13.80
C LYS A 117 -5.99 15.69 -12.83
N HIS A 118 -4.69 15.43 -12.83
CA HIS A 118 -3.72 16.08 -11.93
C HIS A 118 -2.97 17.24 -12.60
N TYR A 119 -3.36 17.63 -13.82
CA TYR A 119 -2.69 18.67 -14.58
C TYR A 119 -3.63 19.86 -14.83
N ALA A 120 -3.08 21.06 -14.69
CA ALA A 120 -3.74 22.32 -15.01
C ALA A 120 -2.73 23.29 -15.64
N ILE A 121 -3.23 24.22 -16.46
CA ILE A 121 -2.45 25.35 -16.95
C ILE A 121 -2.64 26.50 -15.96
N GLY A 122 -1.54 27.01 -15.41
CA GLY A 122 -1.52 28.20 -14.57
C GLY A 122 -1.17 29.44 -15.39
N PHE A 123 -2.04 30.44 -15.39
CA PHE A 123 -1.81 31.74 -16.00
C PHE A 123 -1.59 32.77 -14.89
N LEU A 124 -0.36 33.30 -14.79
CA LEU A 124 -0.01 34.33 -13.81
C LEU A 124 -0.17 35.71 -14.46
N HIS A 125 -1.07 36.52 -13.93
CA HIS A 125 -1.33 37.89 -14.39
C HIS A 125 -1.65 38.79 -13.21
N ASP A 126 -1.08 39.99 -13.16
CA ASP A 126 -1.34 40.99 -12.12
C ASP A 126 -1.26 40.43 -10.68
N LYS A 127 -0.31 39.52 -10.43
CA LYS A 127 -0.10 38.82 -9.15
C LYS A 127 -1.24 37.88 -8.74
N GLU A 128 -2.05 37.43 -9.68
CA GLU A 128 -3.07 36.39 -9.50
C GLU A 128 -2.73 35.17 -10.37
N LEU A 129 -2.90 33.97 -9.81
CA LEU A 129 -2.70 32.72 -10.53
C LEU A 129 -4.05 32.10 -10.90
N HIS A 130 -4.34 32.04 -12.20
CA HIS A 130 -5.56 31.42 -12.72
C HIS A 130 -5.25 30.02 -13.27
N CYS A 131 -5.74 28.99 -12.61
CA CYS A 131 -5.55 27.59 -12.98
C CYS A 131 -6.75 27.09 -13.81
N THR A 132 -6.50 26.47 -14.97
CA THR A 132 -7.52 25.82 -15.79
C THR A 132 -7.17 24.35 -16.02
N PRO A 133 -8.05 23.38 -15.68
CA PRO A 133 -7.81 21.97 -15.95
C PRO A 133 -7.67 21.67 -17.44
N ILE A 134 -6.89 20.64 -17.78
CA ILE A 134 -6.70 20.21 -19.17
C ILE A 134 -7.47 18.92 -19.48
N GLN A 135 -8.09 18.88 -20.65
CA GLN A 135 -8.83 17.72 -21.13
C GLN A 135 -7.89 16.63 -21.65
N GLY A 136 -6.74 17.01 -22.23
CA GLY A 136 -5.86 16.08 -22.91
C GLY A 136 -4.48 16.67 -23.22
N ILE A 137 -3.48 15.80 -23.25
CA ILE A 137 -2.16 16.09 -23.79
C ILE A 137 -1.98 15.24 -25.04
N VAL A 138 -1.59 15.86 -26.15
CA VAL A 138 -1.36 15.17 -27.41
C VAL A 138 0.03 15.48 -27.93
N GLN A 139 0.72 14.44 -28.40
CA GLN A 139 2.05 14.57 -28.99
C GLN A 139 1.96 14.47 -30.50
N LEU A 140 2.21 15.57 -31.19
CA LEU A 140 2.20 15.66 -32.64
C LEU A 140 3.58 15.31 -33.19
N ARG A 141 3.62 14.33 -34.08
CA ARG A 141 4.83 13.90 -34.80
C ARG A 141 4.59 14.00 -36.30
N PRO A 142 5.62 14.30 -37.11
CA PRO A 142 5.52 14.20 -38.55
C PRO A 142 5.07 12.80 -38.96
N SER A 143 3.96 12.73 -39.68
CA SER A 143 3.39 11.50 -40.24
C SER A 143 3.98 11.27 -41.62
N TYR A 144 4.33 10.02 -41.88
CA TYR A 144 4.92 9.55 -43.13
C TYR A 144 3.93 8.70 -43.94
N SER A 145 2.63 8.86 -43.67
CA SER A 145 1.53 8.10 -44.29
C SER A 145 1.51 8.12 -45.83
N TYR A 146 2.17 9.08 -46.46
CA TYR A 146 2.34 9.10 -47.91
C TYR A 146 3.24 7.96 -48.42
N TYR A 147 4.19 7.44 -47.62
CA TYR A 147 4.96 6.24 -47.96
C TYR A 147 4.09 4.98 -47.88
N ASP A 148 3.23 4.87 -46.87
CA ASP A 148 2.28 3.74 -46.78
C ASP A 148 1.35 3.70 -48.00
N LYS A 149 0.92 4.87 -48.49
CA LYS A 149 0.16 4.98 -49.75
C LYS A 149 0.98 4.56 -50.97
N GLN A 150 2.26 4.94 -51.04
CA GLN A 150 3.16 4.52 -52.13
C GLN A 150 3.31 3.01 -52.17
N ASP A 151 3.50 2.37 -51.01
CA ASP A 151 3.73 0.93 -50.94
C ASP A 151 2.46 0.14 -51.22
N LYS A 152 1.30 0.57 -50.70
CA LYS A 152 -0.01 0.01 -51.09
C LYS A 152 -0.21 0.07 -52.60
N ARG A 153 0.06 1.23 -53.21
CA ARG A 153 -0.07 1.36 -54.66
C ARG A 153 0.90 0.45 -55.43
N LYS A 154 2.14 0.29 -54.96
CA LYS A 154 3.10 -0.63 -55.59
C LYS A 154 2.60 -2.08 -55.48
N GLN A 155 1.96 -2.45 -54.38
CA GLN A 155 1.31 -3.76 -54.22
C GLN A 155 0.13 -3.89 -55.18
N ASP A 156 -0.79 -2.93 -55.21
CA ASP A 156 -1.96 -2.93 -56.10
C ASP A 156 -1.53 -3.05 -57.57
N LYS A 157 -0.49 -2.33 -58.00
CA LYS A 157 0.05 -2.44 -59.37
C LYS A 157 0.60 -3.83 -59.66
N LYS A 158 1.35 -4.42 -58.72
CA LYS A 158 1.86 -5.79 -58.87
C LYS A 158 0.73 -6.81 -58.92
N GLU A 159 -0.30 -6.66 -58.10
CA GLU A 159 -1.48 -7.55 -58.13
C GLU A 159 -2.24 -7.43 -59.44
N VAL A 160 -2.39 -6.22 -60.00
CA VAL A 160 -3.00 -6.02 -61.32
C VAL A 160 -2.15 -6.66 -62.42
N ASP A 161 -0.84 -6.43 -62.44
CA ASP A 161 0.08 -7.02 -63.42
C ASP A 161 0.14 -8.56 -63.33
N ILE A 162 -0.10 -9.14 -62.14
CA ILE A 162 -0.18 -10.60 -61.95
C ILE A 162 -1.58 -11.13 -62.34
N SER A 163 -2.64 -10.38 -62.08
CA SER A 163 -4.03 -10.76 -62.41
C SER A 163 -4.33 -10.71 -63.90
N ASP A 164 -3.59 -9.92 -64.68
CA ASP A 164 -3.70 -9.87 -66.15
C ASP A 164 -2.97 -11.07 -66.82
N ASP A 165 -2.14 -11.81 -66.08
CA ASP A 165 -1.37 -12.97 -66.56
C ASP A 165 -1.89 -14.32 -66.01
N GLU A 166 -2.81 -14.30 -65.03
CA GLU A 166 -3.54 -15.49 -64.56
C GLU A 166 -5.06 -15.21 -64.50
N GLU A 167 -5.78 -15.51 -65.59
CA GLU A 167 -7.21 -15.87 -65.52
C GLU A 167 -7.36 -17.14 -64.64
N LYS A 168 -7.34 -16.96 -63.32
CA LYS A 168 -7.75 -18.00 -62.38
C LYS A 168 -9.23 -17.86 -62.09
N GLU A 169 -9.98 -18.87 -62.53
CA GLU A 169 -11.38 -19.09 -62.19
C GLU A 169 -11.62 -18.94 -60.67
N PRO A 170 -12.72 -18.31 -60.24
CA PRO A 170 -13.02 -18.14 -58.82
C PRO A 170 -13.36 -19.49 -58.18
N GLU A 171 -12.47 -20.00 -57.32
CA GLU A 171 -12.78 -21.15 -56.48
C GLU A 171 -13.93 -20.82 -55.51
N PRO A 172 -14.95 -21.69 -55.38
CA PRO A 172 -16.11 -21.42 -54.54
C PRO A 172 -15.74 -21.43 -53.05
N GLN A 173 -15.75 -20.26 -52.42
CA GLN A 173 -15.64 -20.14 -50.96
C GLN A 173 -16.83 -20.80 -50.26
N GLN A 174 -16.58 -21.92 -49.59
CA GLN A 174 -17.55 -22.55 -48.71
C GLN A 174 -17.83 -21.63 -47.52
N VAL A 175 -19.07 -21.11 -47.46
CA VAL A 175 -19.57 -20.31 -46.34
C VAL A 175 -19.83 -21.23 -45.15
N THR A 176 -18.82 -21.44 -44.31
CA THR A 176 -19.01 -22.11 -43.01
C THR A 176 -19.61 -21.11 -42.03
N VAL A 177 -20.89 -21.27 -41.71
CA VAL A 177 -21.61 -20.46 -40.72
C VAL A 177 -21.08 -20.82 -39.32
N LYS A 178 -20.09 -20.07 -38.83
CA LYS A 178 -19.60 -20.21 -37.46
C LYS A 178 -20.60 -19.54 -36.52
N PHE A 179 -21.41 -20.35 -35.84
CA PHE A 179 -22.29 -19.88 -34.77
C PHE A 179 -21.47 -19.17 -33.69
N ALA A 180 -21.90 -17.97 -33.32
CA ALA A 180 -21.24 -17.16 -32.30
C ALA A 180 -21.23 -17.92 -30.96
N ARG A 181 -20.04 -18.31 -30.50
CA ARG A 181 -19.87 -18.84 -29.14
C ARG A 181 -20.29 -17.75 -28.15
N VAL A 182 -21.10 -18.13 -27.16
CA VAL A 182 -21.43 -17.26 -26.02
C VAL A 182 -20.13 -17.04 -25.23
N GLU A 183 -19.52 -15.88 -25.40
CA GLU A 183 -18.28 -15.51 -24.72
C GLU A 183 -18.55 -15.17 -23.26
N THR A 184 -17.73 -15.73 -22.36
CA THR A 184 -17.68 -15.37 -20.94
C THR A 184 -17.21 -13.92 -20.75
N ASP A 185 -17.71 -13.23 -19.72
CA ASP A 185 -17.45 -11.80 -19.48
C ASP A 185 -15.96 -11.43 -19.34
N MET A 186 -15.12 -12.35 -18.87
CA MET A 186 -13.67 -12.13 -18.79
C MET A 186 -13.00 -12.06 -20.17
N VAL A 187 -13.45 -12.88 -21.12
CA VAL A 187 -12.91 -12.92 -22.50
C VAL A 187 -13.37 -11.70 -23.29
N LYS A 188 -14.61 -11.25 -23.10
CA LYS A 188 -15.11 -10.00 -23.67
C LYS A 188 -14.28 -8.80 -23.22
N LYS A 189 -14.01 -8.69 -21.91
CA LYS A 189 -13.16 -7.62 -21.36
C LYS A 189 -11.72 -7.68 -21.88
N ALA A 190 -11.16 -8.88 -22.06
CA ALA A 190 -9.82 -9.04 -22.65
C ALA A 190 -9.79 -8.63 -24.13
N ARG A 191 -10.83 -8.98 -24.90
CA ARG A 191 -10.97 -8.60 -26.31
C ARG A 191 -11.21 -7.09 -26.47
N GLU A 192 -11.96 -6.46 -25.59
CA GLU A 192 -12.14 -5.00 -25.56
C GLU A 192 -10.84 -4.24 -25.32
N LYS A 193 -9.92 -4.84 -24.54
CA LYS A 193 -8.57 -4.30 -24.30
C LYS A 193 -7.55 -4.69 -25.37
N SER A 194 -7.92 -5.53 -26.33
CA SER A 194 -7.02 -5.93 -27.40
C SER A 194 -6.79 -4.78 -28.38
N PHE A 195 -5.57 -4.71 -28.93
CA PHE A 195 -5.17 -3.68 -29.89
C PHE A 195 -6.12 -3.59 -31.08
N HIS A 196 -6.55 -4.73 -31.64
CA HIS A 196 -7.45 -4.77 -32.79
C HIS A 196 -8.79 -4.07 -32.52
N THR A 197 -9.42 -4.34 -31.37
CA THR A 197 -10.70 -3.71 -31.02
C THR A 197 -10.53 -2.20 -30.78
N ILE A 198 -9.41 -1.79 -30.17
CA ILE A 198 -9.11 -0.37 -29.94
C ILE A 198 -8.87 0.34 -31.28
N SER A 199 -8.05 -0.23 -32.17
CA SER A 199 -7.81 0.32 -33.52
C SER A 199 -9.08 0.43 -34.34
N GLN A 200 -9.98 -0.56 -34.25
CA GLN A 200 -11.26 -0.53 -34.94
C GLN A 200 -12.15 0.60 -34.40
N LYS A 201 -12.30 0.73 -33.08
CA LYS A 201 -13.08 1.84 -32.47
C LYS A 201 -12.52 3.22 -32.81
N VAL A 202 -11.19 3.34 -32.91
CA VAL A 202 -10.53 4.56 -33.36
C VAL A 202 -10.84 4.85 -34.82
N ALA A 203 -10.84 3.83 -35.69
CA ALA A 203 -11.16 3.96 -37.10
C ALA A 203 -12.64 4.31 -37.35
N GLU A 204 -13.55 3.79 -36.53
CA GLU A 204 -15.00 4.04 -36.60
C GLU A 204 -15.36 5.51 -36.27
N GLU A 205 -14.57 6.22 -35.46
CA GLU A 205 -14.80 7.64 -35.22
C GLU A 205 -14.45 8.47 -36.48
N PRO A 206 -15.37 9.29 -37.02
CA PRO A 206 -15.07 10.15 -38.15
C PRO A 206 -14.12 11.31 -37.76
N TRP A 207 -13.36 11.80 -38.73
CA TRP A 207 -12.60 13.03 -38.56
C TRP A 207 -13.53 14.24 -38.67
N TYR A 208 -13.39 15.20 -37.76
CA TYR A 208 -14.07 16.49 -37.81
C TYR A 208 -13.06 17.56 -38.19
N ASP A 209 -13.33 18.30 -39.25
CA ASP A 209 -12.49 19.43 -39.64
C ASP A 209 -12.70 20.61 -38.69
N ALA A 210 -11.59 21.24 -38.32
CA ALA A 210 -11.52 22.35 -37.40
C ALA A 210 -10.80 23.52 -38.08
N LEU A 211 -11.28 24.73 -37.80
CA LEU A 211 -10.71 25.93 -38.36
C LEU A 211 -9.53 26.39 -37.50
N TRP A 212 -8.33 26.39 -38.07
CA TRP A 212 -7.15 26.94 -37.40
C TRP A 212 -7.25 28.47 -37.32
N LYS A 213 -6.95 29.00 -36.12
CA LYS A 213 -6.84 30.44 -35.86
C LYS A 213 -5.46 30.74 -35.30
N SER A 214 -4.81 31.75 -35.85
CA SER A 214 -3.50 32.19 -35.38
C SER A 214 -3.59 32.66 -33.92
N ALA A 215 -2.51 32.47 -33.17
CA ALA A 215 -2.39 32.96 -31.80
C ALA A 215 -2.56 34.49 -31.68
N GLU A 216 -2.29 35.22 -32.76
CA GLU A 216 -2.39 36.69 -32.83
C GLU A 216 -3.79 37.16 -33.31
N SER A 217 -4.73 36.25 -33.53
CA SER A 217 -6.08 36.61 -33.98
C SER A 217 -6.98 37.03 -32.80
N ASP A 218 -7.92 37.95 -33.06
CA ASP A 218 -8.89 38.41 -32.05
C ASP A 218 -9.71 37.27 -31.44
N GLN A 219 -10.01 36.23 -32.23
CA GLN A 219 -10.71 35.05 -31.76
C GLN A 219 -9.88 34.25 -30.74
N ALA A 220 -8.57 34.12 -30.96
CA ALA A 220 -7.68 33.47 -30.01
C ALA A 220 -7.58 34.27 -28.71
N GLU A 221 -7.55 35.61 -28.79
CA GLU A 221 -7.52 36.48 -27.62
C GLU A 221 -8.82 36.38 -26.79
N LEU A 222 -9.98 36.37 -27.45
CA LEU A 222 -11.28 36.16 -26.79
C LEU A 222 -11.38 34.80 -26.10
N GLU A 223 -10.86 33.73 -26.72
CA GLU A 223 -10.79 32.41 -26.07
C GLU A 223 -9.78 32.39 -24.92
N ARG A 224 -8.66 33.11 -25.03
CA ARG A 224 -7.65 33.25 -23.96
C ARG A 224 -8.25 33.90 -22.71
N LEU A 225 -9.16 34.87 -22.87
CA LEU A 225 -9.86 35.48 -21.74
C LEU A 225 -10.68 34.48 -20.91
N LYS A 226 -11.09 33.34 -21.48
CA LYS A 226 -11.81 32.29 -20.74
C LYS A 226 -10.92 31.47 -19.79
N LEU A 227 -9.59 31.60 -19.90
CA LEU A 227 -8.65 30.98 -18.95
C LEU A 227 -8.68 31.68 -17.59
N PHE A 228 -9.11 32.94 -17.54
CA PHE A 228 -9.31 33.65 -16.29
C PHE A 228 -10.60 33.20 -15.62
N SER A 229 -10.57 33.06 -14.29
CA SER A 229 -11.78 32.80 -13.52
C SER A 229 -12.66 34.04 -13.49
N ALA A 230 -13.93 33.89 -13.84
CA ALA A 230 -14.93 34.95 -13.68
C ALA A 230 -15.43 35.06 -12.22
N THR A 231 -15.10 34.07 -11.36
CA THR A 231 -15.61 33.98 -9.99
C THR A 231 -14.48 34.12 -8.98
N THR A 232 -14.65 35.08 -8.08
CA THR A 232 -13.74 35.38 -6.96
C THR A 232 -14.23 34.82 -5.62
N ALA A 233 -15.30 34.02 -5.64
CA ALA A 233 -15.86 33.44 -4.41
C ALA A 233 -14.96 32.32 -3.87
N ASP A 234 -14.71 32.34 -2.56
CA ASP A 234 -13.94 31.32 -1.87
C ASP A 234 -14.62 29.94 -1.99
N GLY A 235 -13.89 29.00 -2.59
CA GLY A 235 -14.34 27.62 -2.74
C GLY A 235 -14.31 26.88 -1.40
N SER A 236 -15.46 26.69 -0.78
CA SER A 236 -15.68 25.89 0.46
C SER A 236 -15.28 24.39 0.34
N ALA A 237 -14.82 23.94 -0.83
CA ALA A 237 -14.55 22.53 -1.13
C ALA A 237 -13.29 21.97 -0.44
N LEU A 238 -12.33 22.80 -0.05
CA LEU A 238 -11.05 22.37 0.56
C LEU A 238 -11.08 22.48 2.09
N SER A 239 -12.08 21.90 2.73
CA SER A 239 -12.29 21.97 4.19
C SER A 239 -11.73 20.78 4.98
N LEU A 240 -11.04 19.84 4.31
CA LEU A 240 -10.44 18.67 4.93
C LEU A 240 -9.32 19.07 5.91
N LYS A 241 -9.35 18.48 7.10
CA LYS A 241 -8.25 18.63 8.08
C LYS A 241 -7.02 17.85 7.61
N ALA A 242 -5.83 18.30 8.00
CA ALA A 242 -4.56 17.68 7.62
C ALA A 242 -4.52 16.17 7.88
N SER A 243 -5.04 15.72 9.03
CA SER A 243 -5.09 14.28 9.37
C SER A 243 -5.99 13.46 8.45
N ASP A 244 -7.08 14.06 7.97
CA ASP A 244 -8.07 13.37 7.15
C ASP A 244 -7.62 13.38 5.68
N TYR A 245 -7.01 14.47 5.23
CA TYR A 245 -6.35 14.56 3.92
C TYR A 245 -5.27 13.49 3.74
N ILE A 246 -4.41 13.27 4.75
CA ILE A 246 -3.35 12.23 4.68
C ILE A 246 -3.96 10.82 4.58
N LYS A 247 -5.03 10.55 5.34
CA LYS A 247 -5.72 9.24 5.29
C LYS A 247 -6.36 8.99 3.92
N GLU A 248 -6.85 10.05 3.27
CA GLU A 248 -7.43 9.94 1.92
C GLU A 248 -6.35 9.80 0.84
N LEU A 249 -5.21 10.48 0.99
CA LEU A 249 -4.07 10.37 0.07
C LEU A 249 -3.41 8.98 0.15
N VAL A 250 -3.39 8.38 1.34
CA VAL A 250 -2.82 7.05 1.59
C VAL A 250 -3.90 6.16 2.22
N PRO A 251 -4.82 5.60 1.40
CA PRO A 251 -5.84 4.71 1.91
C PRO A 251 -5.16 3.47 2.50
N ARG A 252 -5.54 3.12 3.74
CA ARG A 252 -5.03 1.92 4.42
C ARG A 252 -5.54 0.66 3.72
N ALA A 253 -4.74 -0.39 3.74
CA ALA A 253 -5.18 -1.70 3.25
C ALA A 253 -6.35 -2.22 4.11
N GLU A 254 -7.31 -2.89 3.48
CA GLU A 254 -8.49 -3.44 4.18
C GLU A 254 -8.09 -4.44 5.29
N GLU A 255 -6.95 -5.12 5.12
CA GLU A 255 -6.37 -6.07 6.09
C GLU A 255 -5.97 -5.40 7.41
N ASP A 256 -5.40 -4.19 7.36
CA ASP A 256 -4.98 -3.43 8.54
C ASP A 256 -6.20 -2.94 9.35
N ILE A 257 -7.26 -2.52 8.65
CA ILE A 257 -8.52 -2.06 9.26
C ILE A 257 -9.22 -3.21 10.00
N GLN A 258 -9.19 -4.42 9.43
CA GLN A 258 -9.78 -5.60 10.06
C GLN A 258 -8.98 -6.04 11.31
N GLN A 259 -7.64 -5.97 11.26
CA GLN A 259 -6.80 -6.27 12.42
C GLN A 259 -6.98 -5.25 13.56
N GLU A 260 -7.01 -3.94 13.29
CA GLU A 260 -7.24 -2.91 14.32
C GLU A 260 -8.64 -3.01 14.95
N ASN A 261 -9.69 -3.23 14.15
CA ASN A 261 -11.06 -3.35 14.69
C ASN A 261 -11.24 -4.57 15.60
N SER A 262 -10.46 -5.64 15.38
CA SER A 262 -10.41 -6.81 16.26
C SER A 262 -9.59 -6.62 17.54
N ARG A 263 -8.69 -5.61 17.56
CA ARG A 263 -7.82 -5.27 18.70
C ARG A 263 -8.13 -3.87 19.22
N LYS A 264 -9.33 -3.67 19.80
CA LYS A 264 -9.50 -2.57 20.77
C LYS A 264 -8.73 -2.92 22.04
N VAL A 265 -7.41 -2.76 22.00
CA VAL A 265 -6.52 -2.99 23.15
C VAL A 265 -6.94 -2.00 24.23
N SER A 266 -7.35 -2.52 25.40
CA SER A 266 -7.71 -1.66 26.52
C SER A 266 -6.48 -0.88 26.99
N LEU A 267 -6.68 0.28 27.64
CA LEU A 267 -5.55 1.04 28.23
C LEU A 267 -4.71 0.15 29.16
N GLN A 268 -5.35 -0.75 29.90
CA GLN A 268 -4.66 -1.70 30.79
C GLN A 268 -3.80 -2.70 30.01
N ASP A 269 -4.29 -3.23 28.90
CA ASP A 269 -3.53 -4.20 28.10
C ASP A 269 -2.35 -3.54 27.39
N CYS A 270 -2.53 -2.30 26.91
CA CYS A 270 -1.44 -1.50 26.36
C CYS A 270 -0.34 -1.25 27.42
N ILE A 271 -0.72 -0.86 28.64
CA ILE A 271 0.23 -0.68 29.76
C ILE A 271 0.98 -1.98 30.06
N LYS A 272 0.29 -3.13 30.08
CA LYS A 272 0.91 -4.44 30.31
C LYS A 272 1.95 -4.76 29.23
N GLU A 273 1.59 -4.64 27.96
CA GLU A 273 2.49 -4.94 26.84
C GLU A 273 3.76 -4.08 26.90
N ILE A 274 3.60 -2.76 27.09
CA ILE A 274 4.72 -1.82 27.23
C ILE A 274 5.64 -2.23 28.39
N LEU A 275 5.08 -2.55 29.56
CA LEU A 275 5.87 -2.89 30.75
C LEU A 275 6.49 -4.29 30.70
N ILE A 276 5.90 -5.24 29.97
CA ILE A 276 6.50 -6.55 29.73
C ILE A 276 7.77 -6.39 28.88
N GLU A 277 7.73 -5.55 27.85
CA GLU A 277 8.86 -5.30 26.96
C GLU A 277 9.94 -4.43 27.62
N ALA A 278 9.55 -3.30 28.22
CA ALA A 278 10.47 -2.37 28.88
C ALA A 278 11.05 -2.92 30.19
N LYS A 279 10.35 -3.88 30.83
CA LYS A 279 10.64 -4.50 32.12
C LYS A 279 10.56 -3.57 33.33
N LEU A 280 11.14 -2.37 33.26
CA LEU A 280 11.15 -1.36 34.30
C LEU A 280 11.23 0.03 33.67
N MET A 281 10.36 0.96 34.05
CA MET A 281 10.36 2.33 33.50
C MET A 281 9.83 3.37 34.48
N THR A 282 10.14 4.64 34.22
CA THR A 282 9.58 5.78 34.97
C THR A 282 8.15 6.11 34.52
N PHE A 283 7.40 6.86 35.33
CA PHE A 283 6.04 7.27 34.96
C PHE A 283 6.03 8.21 33.74
N THR A 284 7.06 9.05 33.59
CA THR A 284 7.21 9.97 32.47
C THR A 284 7.41 9.22 31.15
N GLU A 285 8.30 8.22 31.13
CA GLU A 285 8.55 7.36 29.98
C GLU A 285 7.30 6.55 29.60
N LEU A 286 6.59 6.00 30.59
CA LEU A 286 5.34 5.27 30.36
C LEU A 286 4.29 6.17 29.71
N ARG A 287 4.11 7.39 30.22
CA ARG A 287 3.14 8.35 29.68
C ARG A 287 3.44 8.69 28.22
N GLU A 288 4.72 8.80 27.86
CA GLU A 288 5.12 9.02 26.47
C GLU A 288 4.91 7.78 25.59
N ALA A 289 5.19 6.58 26.11
CA ALA A 289 4.95 5.33 25.40
C ALA A 289 3.46 5.11 25.09
N VAL A 290 2.57 5.39 26.06
CA VAL A 290 1.11 5.33 25.86
C VAL A 290 0.63 6.40 24.86
N ARG A 291 1.24 7.59 24.84
CA ARG A 291 0.90 8.60 23.83
C ARG A 291 1.27 8.14 22.41
N ARG A 292 2.41 7.45 22.28
CA ARG A 292 2.88 6.90 20.99
C ARG A 292 2.02 5.74 20.49
N SER A 293 1.39 4.97 21.38
CA SER A 293 0.48 3.88 20.97
C SER A 293 -0.89 4.37 20.47
N GLY A 294 -1.18 5.68 20.59
CA GLY A 294 -2.43 6.27 20.11
C GLY A 294 -3.66 5.93 20.96
N VAL A 295 -3.50 5.26 22.10
CA VAL A 295 -4.60 4.92 23.01
C VAL A 295 -4.98 6.14 23.85
N ALA A 296 -6.27 6.46 23.90
CA ALA A 296 -6.78 7.57 24.71
C ALA A 296 -6.59 7.28 26.21
N SER A 297 -5.63 7.95 26.83
CA SER A 297 -5.28 7.76 28.24
C SER A 297 -6.20 8.50 29.22
N GLY A 298 -7.08 9.40 28.76
CA GLY A 298 -8.01 10.16 29.62
C GLY A 298 -7.35 11.13 30.63
N GLY A 299 -6.05 11.43 30.46
CA GLY A 299 -5.25 12.27 31.37
C GLY A 299 -4.48 11.48 32.44
N ASP A 300 -3.65 12.17 33.22
CA ASP A 300 -2.73 11.56 34.19
C ASP A 300 -3.49 10.76 35.28
N ALA A 301 -4.66 11.22 35.74
CA ALA A 301 -5.44 10.52 36.77
C ALA A 301 -6.02 9.18 36.29
N ALA A 302 -6.54 9.14 35.06
CA ALA A 302 -7.04 7.91 34.44
C ALA A 302 -5.88 6.95 34.14
N LEU A 303 -4.73 7.47 33.70
CA LEU A 303 -3.50 6.69 33.53
C LEU A 303 -3.04 6.04 34.83
N LEU A 304 -2.96 6.80 35.92
CA LEU A 304 -2.54 6.29 37.24
C LEU A 304 -3.50 5.23 37.78
N THR A 305 -4.80 5.40 37.55
CA THR A 305 -5.83 4.41 37.95
C THR A 305 -5.66 3.11 37.17
N ALA A 306 -5.50 3.19 35.84
CA ALA A 306 -5.26 2.02 35.00
C ALA A 306 -3.92 1.35 35.33
N LEU A 307 -2.90 2.15 35.63
CA LEU A 307 -1.57 1.70 35.99
C LEU A 307 -1.55 0.93 37.31
N GLY A 308 -2.24 1.42 38.35
CA GLY A 308 -2.39 0.70 39.62
C GLY A 308 -3.09 -0.65 39.48
N ALA A 309 -3.96 -0.80 38.48
CA ALA A 309 -4.65 -2.06 38.18
C ALA A 309 -3.83 -3.01 37.28
N ALA A 310 -2.86 -2.52 36.51
CA ALA A 310 -2.12 -3.29 35.51
C ALA A 310 -0.66 -3.59 35.89
N ALA A 311 -0.07 -2.81 36.80
CA ALA A 311 1.35 -2.82 37.12
C ALA A 311 1.59 -2.74 38.63
N CYS A 312 2.85 -2.86 39.05
CA CYS A 312 3.27 -2.58 40.42
C CYS A 312 4.44 -1.58 40.42
N CYS A 313 4.56 -0.84 41.53
CA CYS A 313 5.58 0.19 41.70
C CYS A 313 6.67 -0.25 42.68
N VAL A 314 7.93 -0.03 42.35
CA VAL A 314 9.10 -0.28 43.19
C VAL A 314 9.95 0.99 43.20
N ARG A 315 9.93 1.71 44.32
CA ARG A 315 10.70 2.96 44.51
C ARG A 315 10.49 4.01 43.40
N GLY A 316 9.22 4.31 43.11
CA GLY A 316 8.80 5.24 42.05
C GLY A 316 8.82 4.67 40.63
N LEU A 317 9.40 3.49 40.41
CA LEU A 317 9.51 2.85 39.10
C LEU A 317 8.40 1.82 38.88
N TRP A 318 7.92 1.70 37.64
CA TRP A 318 6.81 0.81 37.29
C TRP A 318 7.30 -0.43 36.54
N THR A 319 6.74 -1.58 36.91
CA THR A 319 7.01 -2.88 36.26
C THR A 319 5.73 -3.68 36.10
N ALA A 320 5.69 -4.57 35.11
CA ALA A 320 4.57 -5.48 34.89
C ALA A 320 4.39 -6.40 36.11
N ARG A 321 3.15 -6.78 36.44
CA ARG A 321 2.90 -7.70 37.56
C ARG A 321 3.41 -9.10 37.23
N SER A 322 3.81 -9.86 38.24
CA SER A 322 4.43 -11.18 38.04
C SER A 322 3.52 -12.19 37.34
N GLN A 323 2.20 -12.04 37.52
CA GLN A 323 1.17 -12.82 36.84
C GLN A 323 1.15 -12.63 35.33
N ASP A 324 1.49 -11.42 34.87
CA ASP A 324 1.47 -11.02 33.47
C ASP A 324 2.80 -11.42 32.78
N VAL A 325 3.90 -11.49 33.54
CA VAL A 325 5.25 -11.87 33.03
C VAL A 325 5.43 -13.38 32.91
N TYR A 326 4.85 -14.18 33.81
CA TYR A 326 4.97 -15.64 33.79
C TYR A 326 3.62 -16.31 33.44
N PRO A 327 3.19 -16.26 32.16
CA PRO A 327 2.01 -16.98 31.71
C PRO A 327 2.22 -18.50 31.79
N ARG A 328 1.12 -19.27 31.83
CA ARG A 328 1.12 -20.72 32.06
C ARG A 328 1.91 -21.50 30.98
N ALA A 329 3.22 -21.67 31.16
CA ALA A 329 4.04 -22.79 30.65
C ALA A 329 5.52 -22.59 31.03
N ALA A 330 5.98 -23.25 32.08
CA ALA A 330 7.40 -23.32 32.45
C ALA A 330 7.67 -24.65 33.19
N PRO A 331 8.92 -25.15 33.22
CA PRO A 331 9.28 -26.34 34.00
C PRO A 331 9.06 -26.14 35.51
N VAL A 332 9.08 -24.89 35.97
CA VAL A 332 8.72 -24.50 37.34
C VAL A 332 7.26 -24.01 37.37
N PRO A 333 6.46 -24.41 38.38
CA PRO A 333 5.10 -23.90 38.53
C PRO A 333 5.05 -22.35 38.51
N PRO A 334 4.22 -21.72 37.67
CA PRO A 334 4.16 -20.26 37.55
C PRO A 334 3.91 -19.55 38.88
N ARG A 335 3.14 -20.16 39.79
CA ARG A 335 2.89 -19.63 41.13
C ARG A 335 4.18 -19.41 41.92
N LEU A 336 5.17 -20.31 41.81
CA LEU A 336 6.45 -20.19 42.49
C LEU A 336 7.33 -19.12 41.85
N MET A 337 7.34 -19.03 40.51
CA MET A 337 8.04 -17.95 39.79
C MET A 337 7.48 -16.58 40.14
N CYS A 338 6.15 -16.45 40.20
CA CYS A 338 5.49 -15.22 40.62
C CYS A 338 5.84 -14.84 42.05
N ALA A 339 5.75 -15.79 43.00
CA ALA A 339 6.09 -15.54 44.39
C ALA A 339 7.57 -15.16 44.58
N ALA A 340 8.47 -15.76 43.80
CA ALA A 340 9.88 -15.41 43.79
C ALA A 340 10.15 -14.00 43.27
N ARG A 341 9.54 -13.64 42.14
CA ARG A 341 9.65 -12.29 41.58
C ARG A 341 9.07 -11.26 42.53
N ASP A 342 7.90 -11.52 43.12
CA ASP A 342 7.29 -10.62 44.10
C ASP A 342 8.17 -10.45 45.34
N HIS A 343 8.84 -11.51 45.82
CA HIS A 343 9.79 -11.43 46.93
C HIS A 343 11.03 -10.59 46.56
N VAL A 344 11.58 -10.76 45.35
CA VAL A 344 12.70 -9.94 44.85
C VAL A 344 12.31 -8.46 44.76
N LEU A 345 11.14 -8.16 44.17
CA LEU A 345 10.63 -6.80 44.05
C LEU A 345 10.38 -6.18 45.44
N TYR A 346 9.84 -6.94 46.38
CA TYR A 346 9.70 -6.49 47.77
C TYR A 346 11.06 -6.15 48.39
N LEU A 347 12.07 -7.02 48.29
CA LEU A 347 13.40 -6.74 48.85
C LEU A 347 14.04 -5.48 48.26
N LEU A 348 13.80 -5.21 46.97
CA LEU A 348 14.26 -3.98 46.29
C LEU A 348 13.49 -2.72 46.73
N THR A 349 12.33 -2.85 47.38
CA THR A 349 11.69 -1.71 48.07
C THR A 349 12.34 -1.41 49.43
N GLN A 350 12.85 -2.43 50.11
CA GLN A 350 13.40 -2.32 51.47
C GLN A 350 14.90 -2.00 51.47
N HIS A 351 15.62 -2.46 50.45
CA HIS A 351 17.07 -2.40 50.40
C HIS A 351 17.56 -1.82 49.07
N PRO A 352 18.63 -1.00 49.06
CA PRO A 352 19.21 -0.48 47.83
C PRO A 352 19.78 -1.57 46.92
N TYR A 353 20.22 -2.69 47.52
CA TYR A 353 20.78 -3.83 46.82
C TYR A 353 20.36 -5.14 47.49
N VAL A 354 20.38 -6.24 46.73
CA VAL A 354 20.02 -7.58 47.19
C VAL A 354 21.08 -8.63 46.81
N ASP A 355 21.20 -9.67 47.63
CA ASP A 355 22.12 -10.78 47.40
C ASP A 355 21.40 -11.99 46.80
N ARG A 356 21.80 -12.38 45.58
CA ARG A 356 21.27 -13.54 44.87
C ARG A 356 21.35 -14.83 45.69
N ARG A 357 22.42 -15.04 46.47
CA ARG A 357 22.59 -16.27 47.26
C ARG A 357 21.55 -16.35 48.37
N LYS A 358 21.28 -15.24 49.05
CA LYS A 358 20.26 -15.14 50.10
C LYS A 358 18.85 -15.36 49.52
N ILE A 359 18.56 -14.75 48.37
CA ILE A 359 17.28 -14.93 47.67
C ILE A 359 17.09 -16.39 47.24
N THR A 360 18.12 -17.00 46.66
CA THR A 360 18.06 -18.40 46.20
C THR A 360 17.76 -19.35 47.35
N ALA A 361 18.38 -19.13 48.51
CA ALA A 361 18.12 -19.90 49.72
C ALA A 361 16.69 -19.70 50.25
N ALA A 362 16.13 -18.48 50.16
CA ALA A 362 14.81 -18.16 50.64
C ALA A 362 13.68 -18.74 49.77
N VAL A 363 13.78 -18.60 48.44
CA VAL A 363 12.67 -18.97 47.53
C VAL A 363 12.72 -20.44 47.08
N ARG A 364 13.80 -21.16 47.38
CA ARG A 364 13.97 -22.60 47.02
C ARG A 364 13.80 -22.87 45.52
N LEU A 365 14.20 -21.93 44.67
CA LEU A 365 14.25 -22.09 43.21
C LEU A 365 15.67 -22.37 42.71
N PRO A 366 15.83 -23.00 41.53
CA PRO A 366 17.14 -23.14 40.91
C PRO A 366 17.82 -21.78 40.75
N ALA A 367 19.13 -21.73 40.99
CA ALA A 367 19.88 -20.48 40.96
C ALA A 367 19.76 -19.73 39.60
N ASN A 368 19.56 -20.46 38.50
CA ASN A 368 19.38 -19.88 37.16
C ASN A 368 18.03 -19.17 37.00
N GLU A 369 16.96 -19.68 37.62
CA GLU A 369 15.64 -19.03 37.59
C GLU A 369 15.68 -17.71 38.38
N VAL A 370 16.32 -17.73 39.55
CA VAL A 370 16.52 -16.51 40.37
C VAL A 370 17.37 -15.48 39.63
N LEU A 371 18.37 -15.92 38.86
CA LEU A 371 19.15 -15.03 38.02
C LEU A 371 18.30 -14.41 36.91
N GLY A 372 17.48 -15.21 36.22
CA GLY A 372 16.58 -14.74 35.18
C GLY A 372 15.61 -13.68 35.71
N ILE A 373 15.03 -13.91 36.90
CA ILE A 373 14.19 -12.92 37.58
C ILE A 373 14.97 -11.62 37.84
N LEU A 374 16.15 -11.71 38.45
CA LEU A 374 16.96 -10.53 38.78
C LEU A 374 17.32 -9.73 37.53
N GLN A 375 17.73 -10.38 36.44
CA GLN A 375 18.07 -9.72 35.17
C GLN A 375 16.90 -8.96 34.52
N THR A 376 15.65 -9.20 34.94
CA THR A 376 14.52 -8.40 34.45
C THR A 376 14.41 -7.04 35.11
N VAL A 377 14.85 -6.88 36.36
CA VAL A 377 14.57 -5.67 37.17
C VAL A 377 15.79 -5.09 37.87
N ALA A 378 16.88 -5.83 37.92
CA ALA A 378 18.12 -5.47 38.60
C ALA A 378 19.36 -5.74 37.73
N GLN A 379 20.42 -4.98 37.99
CA GLN A 379 21.76 -5.16 37.43
C GLN A 379 22.77 -5.48 38.53
N LEU A 380 23.81 -6.23 38.19
CA LEU A 380 24.86 -6.60 39.14
C LEU A 380 25.90 -5.49 39.27
N ASN A 381 26.00 -4.92 40.46
CA ASN A 381 27.10 -4.08 40.88
C ASN A 381 28.15 -4.94 41.62
N PRO A 382 29.40 -5.01 41.12
CA PRO A 382 30.44 -5.85 41.73
C PRO A 382 30.73 -5.56 43.20
N ASN A 383 30.46 -4.34 43.66
CA ASN A 383 30.82 -3.89 45.01
C ASN A 383 29.70 -4.10 46.04
N THR A 384 28.43 -4.05 45.63
CA THR A 384 27.27 -4.00 46.53
C THR A 384 26.31 -5.17 46.36
N GLY A 385 26.14 -5.69 45.14
CA GLY A 385 25.17 -6.75 44.83
C GLY A 385 24.24 -6.36 43.70
N TRP A 386 23.02 -6.89 43.69
CA TRP A 386 22.03 -6.58 42.65
C TRP A 386 21.20 -5.36 43.04
N GLU A 387 21.26 -4.30 42.24
CA GLU A 387 20.50 -3.05 42.42
C GLU A 387 19.55 -2.82 41.23
N LEU A 388 18.54 -1.97 41.39
CA LEU A 388 17.57 -1.68 40.31
C LEU A 388 18.27 -1.21 39.03
N ILE A 389 17.75 -1.62 37.86
CA ILE A 389 18.30 -1.21 36.55
C ILE A 389 18.25 0.31 36.36
N LEU A 390 17.19 0.94 36.88
CA LEU A 390 17.00 2.38 36.89
C LEU A 390 17.12 2.92 38.31
N PRO A 391 17.63 4.15 38.48
CA PRO A 391 17.62 4.80 39.78
C PRO A 391 16.17 5.04 40.25
N PRO A 392 15.90 5.04 41.56
CA PRO A 392 14.60 5.38 42.12
C PRO A 392 14.06 6.72 41.61
N ASP A 393 12.77 6.76 41.24
CA ASP A 393 12.12 7.99 40.78
C ASP A 393 11.60 8.80 41.97
N ILE A 394 12.51 9.55 42.59
CA ILE A 394 12.24 10.40 43.76
C ILE A 394 11.16 11.44 43.43
N SER A 395 11.17 11.95 42.19
CA SER A 395 10.20 12.96 41.75
C SER A 395 8.77 12.41 41.74
N PHE A 396 8.61 11.15 41.35
CA PHE A 396 7.33 10.46 41.40
C PHE A 396 6.89 10.17 42.84
N GLU A 397 7.82 9.74 43.69
CA GLU A 397 7.54 9.47 45.10
C GLU A 397 7.03 10.71 45.85
N GLU A 398 7.67 11.86 45.65
CA GLU A 398 7.26 13.13 46.25
C GLU A 398 5.92 13.63 45.70
N LYS A 399 5.66 13.42 44.41
CA LYS A 399 4.46 13.91 43.73
C LYS A 399 3.21 13.07 44.04
N TYR A 400 3.36 11.77 44.28
CA TYR A 400 2.23 10.85 44.51
C TYR A 400 2.41 9.97 45.76
N PRO A 401 2.51 10.57 46.96
CA PRO A 401 2.82 9.85 48.20
C PRO A 401 1.76 8.80 48.57
N GLU A 402 0.48 9.08 48.31
CA GLU A 402 -0.62 8.14 48.59
C GLU A 402 -0.52 6.85 47.74
N ILE A 403 -0.08 6.98 46.48
CA ILE A 403 0.12 5.82 45.59
C ILE A 403 1.27 4.96 46.11
N ILE A 404 2.37 5.58 46.54
CA ILE A 404 3.51 4.88 47.12
C ILE A 404 3.11 4.15 48.41
N GLN A 405 2.35 4.80 49.29
CA GLN A 405 1.86 4.18 50.52
C GLN A 405 0.97 2.95 50.24
N HIS A 406 0.07 3.06 49.26
CA HIS A 406 -0.77 1.93 48.84
C HIS A 406 0.08 0.78 48.25
N GLN A 407 1.10 1.08 47.44
CA GLN A 407 1.99 0.09 46.86
C GLN A 407 2.86 -0.60 47.92
N ASN A 408 3.33 0.13 48.93
CA ASN A 408 4.07 -0.44 50.06
C ASN A 408 3.18 -1.41 50.87
N SER A 409 1.92 -1.02 51.14
CA SER A 409 0.94 -1.89 51.81
C SER A 409 0.65 -3.16 51.00
N TYR A 410 0.56 -3.03 49.67
CA TYR A 410 0.45 -4.17 48.75
C TYR A 410 1.65 -5.11 48.86
N TRP A 411 2.87 -4.56 48.89
CA TRP A 411 4.09 -5.37 49.02
C TRP A 411 4.21 -6.08 50.36
N GLU A 412 3.85 -5.43 51.46
CA GLU A 412 3.79 -6.08 52.78
C GLU A 412 2.80 -7.25 52.82
N ALA A 413 1.64 -7.09 52.16
CA ALA A 413 0.66 -8.16 52.04
C ALA A 413 1.19 -9.34 51.22
N ARG A 414 1.92 -9.07 50.11
CA ARG A 414 2.58 -10.10 49.30
C ARG A 414 3.68 -10.82 50.08
N GLN A 415 4.47 -10.09 50.86
CA GLN A 415 5.51 -10.70 51.68
C GLN A 415 4.92 -11.59 52.78
N ARG A 416 3.81 -11.19 53.41
CA ARG A 416 3.07 -12.06 54.35
C ARG A 416 2.60 -13.35 53.69
N GLN A 417 2.02 -13.27 52.50
CA GLN A 417 1.61 -14.45 51.73
C GLN A 417 2.79 -15.37 51.39
N PHE A 418 3.95 -14.79 51.03
CA PHE A 418 5.17 -15.54 50.77
C PHE A 418 5.64 -16.32 52.02
N ASN A 419 5.66 -15.64 53.18
CA ASN A 419 6.06 -16.26 54.44
C ASN A 419 5.11 -17.39 54.87
N GLU A 420 3.79 -17.18 54.74
CA GLU A 420 2.78 -18.21 55.03
C GLU A 420 2.94 -19.45 54.14
N MET A 421 3.20 -19.25 52.85
CA MET A 421 3.47 -20.35 51.90
C MET A 421 4.70 -21.15 52.31
N LEU A 422 5.77 -20.49 52.75
CA LEU A 422 6.99 -21.14 53.21
C LEU A 422 6.76 -21.96 54.50
N MET A 423 5.93 -21.45 55.41
CA MET A 423 5.61 -22.08 56.70
C MET A 423 4.66 -23.28 56.52
N GLY A 424 3.66 -23.18 55.62
CA GLY A 424 2.69 -24.25 55.35
C GLY A 424 3.30 -25.52 54.75
N GLU A 425 4.41 -25.40 54.02
CA GLU A 425 5.18 -26.56 53.52
C GLU A 425 6.10 -27.19 54.57
N CYS A 426 6.40 -26.51 55.69
CA CYS A 426 7.33 -27.00 56.71
C CYS A 426 6.68 -27.84 57.82
N VAL A 427 5.36 -28.07 57.78
CA VAL A 427 4.67 -28.97 58.73
C VAL A 427 4.72 -30.42 58.21
N PRO A 428 5.45 -31.35 58.86
CA PRO A 428 5.48 -32.74 58.41
C PRO A 428 4.09 -33.37 58.56
N LYS A 429 3.56 -33.94 57.48
CA LYS A 429 2.32 -34.73 57.49
C LYS A 429 2.48 -35.88 58.48
N ARG A 430 1.72 -35.84 59.58
CA ARG A 430 1.62 -36.89 60.62
C ARG A 430 1.46 -38.26 59.96
N GLN A 431 2.47 -39.12 60.05
CA GLN A 431 2.35 -40.53 59.66
C GLN A 431 1.29 -41.20 60.54
N ARG A 432 0.21 -41.65 59.93
CA ARG A 432 -0.87 -42.39 60.60
C ARG A 432 -0.34 -43.77 60.98
N LYS A 433 -0.12 -44.02 62.28
CA LYS A 433 0.19 -45.35 62.84
C LYS A 433 -0.90 -46.34 62.39
N LYS A 434 -0.48 -47.41 61.72
CA LYS A 434 -1.34 -48.53 61.30
C LYS A 434 -1.66 -49.38 62.54
N SER A 435 -2.87 -49.24 63.09
CA SER A 435 -3.38 -50.14 64.12
C SER A 435 -4.06 -51.34 63.46
N GLN A 436 -3.49 -52.53 63.65
CA GLN A 436 -4.20 -53.80 63.49
C GLN A 436 -5.30 -53.87 64.55
N ARG A 437 -6.53 -54.19 64.14
CA ARG A 437 -7.47 -54.89 65.02
C ARG A 437 -8.50 -55.65 64.19
N ASP A 438 -8.70 -56.88 64.61
CA ASP A 438 -9.47 -57.95 64.00
C ASP A 438 -10.97 -57.67 63.84
N SER A 439 -11.50 -58.34 62.83
CA SER A 439 -12.89 -58.54 62.46
C SER A 439 -13.68 -59.35 63.51
N ILE A 440 -14.93 -58.92 63.75
CA ILE A 440 -16.17 -59.67 64.10
C ILE A 440 -17.26 -58.57 63.98
N GLY A 441 -18.35 -58.67 63.21
CA GLY A 441 -19.12 -59.82 62.77
C GLY A 441 -20.57 -59.59 63.25
N SER A 442 -21.51 -59.63 62.30
CA SER A 442 -22.97 -59.73 62.47
C SER A 442 -23.75 -58.42 62.65
N ASP A 443 -24.43 -57.94 61.60
CA ASP A 443 -25.79 -58.33 61.16
C ASP A 443 -26.88 -57.78 62.09
N THR A 444 -27.74 -56.90 61.56
CA THR A 444 -29.17 -57.20 61.37
C THR A 444 -29.82 -56.12 60.50
N MET A 445 -30.50 -56.61 59.48
CA MET A 445 -31.24 -55.96 58.40
C MET A 445 -32.44 -55.13 58.86
N LEU A 446 -32.86 -54.14 58.06
CA LEU A 446 -34.14 -54.20 57.32
C LEU A 446 -34.23 -53.09 56.24
N SER A 447 -34.40 -53.60 55.03
CA SER A 447 -34.57 -53.00 53.69
C SER A 447 -36.02 -52.47 53.46
N PRO A 448 -36.52 -52.17 52.23
CA PRO A 448 -35.87 -51.94 50.91
C PRO A 448 -36.45 -50.74 50.11
N LYS A 449 -35.79 -50.34 49.00
CA LYS A 449 -36.33 -50.45 47.62
C LYS A 449 -35.32 -49.94 46.56
N PRO A 450 -35.45 -50.38 45.29
CA PRO A 450 -34.31 -50.80 44.47
C PRO A 450 -34.11 -49.98 43.19
N ARG A 451 -32.92 -50.06 42.59
CA ARG A 451 -32.69 -50.57 41.21
C ARG A 451 -31.20 -50.58 40.85
N CYS A 452 -30.71 -51.81 40.70
CA CYS A 452 -29.58 -52.33 39.93
C CYS A 452 -29.14 -51.47 38.73
N ASN A 453 -27.84 -51.18 38.64
CA ASN A 453 -26.80 -51.87 37.82
C ASN A 453 -26.90 -51.54 36.32
N SER A 454 -25.83 -51.37 35.56
CA SER A 454 -24.55 -52.08 35.61
C SER A 454 -23.56 -51.42 34.62
N VAL A 455 -22.26 -51.35 34.99
CA VAL A 455 -21.11 -52.05 34.35
C VAL A 455 -20.49 -51.22 33.20
N SER A 456 -19.33 -50.58 33.41
CA SER A 456 -17.95 -51.10 33.37
C SER A 456 -17.52 -51.46 31.93
N GLU A 457 -16.28 -51.37 31.46
CA GLU A 457 -14.93 -51.54 32.05
C GLU A 457 -13.94 -51.11 30.92
N GLU A 458 -12.79 -50.47 31.19
CA GLU A 458 -11.42 -51.08 31.17
C GLU A 458 -11.32 -52.40 30.36
N GLU A 459 -10.31 -52.74 29.53
CA GLU A 459 -8.88 -52.45 29.55
C GLU A 459 -8.25 -53.05 28.26
N ASN A 460 -7.04 -52.56 27.93
CA ASN A 460 -5.89 -53.26 27.32
C ASN A 460 -5.85 -53.85 25.88
N ASP A 461 -4.73 -53.44 25.26
CA ASP A 461 -3.70 -54.24 24.57
C ASP A 461 -3.64 -54.31 23.02
N ARG A 462 -2.52 -53.75 22.51
CA ARG A 462 -1.55 -54.35 21.57
C ARG A 462 -2.02 -54.83 20.18
N LYS A 463 -1.58 -54.13 19.13
CA LYS A 463 -0.47 -54.52 18.19
C LYS A 463 -0.52 -53.77 16.85
N ARG A 464 0.58 -53.06 16.58
CA ARG A 464 1.45 -53.15 15.38
C ARG A 464 0.81 -53.61 14.05
N TYR A 465 0.75 -52.70 13.08
CA TYR A 465 0.94 -53.04 11.66
C TYR A 465 2.13 -52.27 11.07
N LYS A 466 2.93 -53.01 10.31
CA LYS A 466 4.12 -52.62 9.54
C LYS A 466 3.78 -52.84 8.06
N ASN A 467 4.55 -52.19 7.16
CA ASN A 467 4.71 -52.41 5.71
C ASN A 467 3.92 -51.41 4.83
N LYS A 468 4.40 -50.91 3.68
CA LYS A 468 5.67 -51.09 2.92
C LYS A 468 5.71 -50.07 1.75
N SER A 469 6.92 -49.59 1.43
CA SER A 469 7.50 -49.29 0.10
C SER A 469 6.72 -48.66 -1.07
N SER A 470 7.24 -47.56 -1.63
CA SER A 470 7.89 -47.46 -2.97
C SER A 470 8.54 -46.06 -3.08
N THR A 471 9.85 -45.84 -3.27
CA THR A 471 10.78 -46.02 -4.42
C THR A 471 10.35 -45.41 -5.76
N GLY A 472 11.16 -44.45 -6.22
CA GLY A 472 11.23 -43.85 -7.57
C GLY A 472 11.53 -42.35 -7.45
N VAL A 473 12.76 -41.80 -7.51
CA VAL A 473 13.88 -41.88 -8.47
C VAL A 473 13.51 -41.42 -9.89
N GLY A 474 14.14 -40.31 -10.31
CA GLY A 474 14.33 -39.87 -11.70
C GLY A 474 13.37 -38.77 -12.16
N LYS A 475 13.77 -37.64 -12.76
CA LYS A 475 15.01 -37.31 -13.47
C LYS A 475 15.31 -35.81 -13.38
N ARG A 476 16.55 -35.48 -13.01
CA ARG A 476 17.27 -34.31 -13.50
C ARG A 476 17.40 -34.42 -15.01
N THR A 477 17.03 -33.38 -15.75
CA THR A 477 17.58 -33.14 -17.09
C THR A 477 18.55 -31.96 -16.98
N ARG A 478 19.83 -32.32 -17.13
CA ARG A 478 20.95 -31.40 -17.35
C ARG A 478 21.26 -31.56 -18.83
N ASN A 479 20.98 -30.54 -19.64
CA ASN A 479 21.62 -30.44 -20.97
C ASN A 479 22.72 -29.39 -20.86
N VAL A 480 23.94 -29.85 -21.09
CA VAL A 480 25.14 -29.06 -21.34
C VAL A 480 25.52 -29.35 -22.78
N SER A 481 25.67 -28.30 -23.59
CA SER A 481 26.57 -28.15 -24.75
C SER A 481 26.01 -26.94 -25.51
N GLY A 482 26.71 -25.83 -25.69
CA GLY A 482 28.10 -25.72 -26.12
C GLY A 482 28.06 -25.19 -27.55
N GLY A 483 28.56 -23.96 -27.75
CA GLY A 483 28.58 -23.28 -29.04
C GLY A 483 29.17 -21.88 -28.91
N GLN A 484 30.49 -21.81 -28.75
CA GLN A 484 31.29 -20.71 -29.29
C GLN A 484 31.42 -20.96 -30.80
N ASP A 485 31.10 -19.98 -31.63
CA ASP A 485 32.02 -19.43 -32.64
C ASP A 485 31.31 -18.37 -33.50
N MET A 486 32.04 -17.25 -33.67
CA MET A 486 31.81 -16.03 -34.47
C MET A 486 30.76 -15.01 -34.04
#